data_AF-A0A9E4ESF3-F1
#
_entry.id   AF-A0A9E4ESF3-F1
#
_cell.length_a   1.000
_cell.length_b   1.000
_cell.length_c   1.000
_cell.angle_alpha   90.00
_cell.angle_beta   90.00
_cell.angle_gamma   90.00
#
_symmetry.space_group_name_H-M   'P 1'
#
loop_
_entity.id
_entity.type
_entity.pdbx_description
1 polymer ?
#
loop_
_entity_poly.entity_id
_entity_poly.type
_entity_poly.pdbx_seq_one_letter_code
_entity_poly.pdbx_strand_id
1 'polypeptide(L)' 'MTVQEKALSEITREAIEVLSKEIGIANTIRFINQFTMGYGDYTQERERIFEDMTLDEIVNEIKKVRIQSKL' A
#
# COMPACT_ATOMS: atom_id res chain seq x y z
N MET A 1 -2.70 21.25 -31.91
CA MET A 1 -2.01 20.60 -30.77
C MET A 1 -2.34 19.12 -30.84
N THR A 2 -1.36 18.27 -31.13
CA THR A 2 -1.53 16.81 -31.07
C THR A 2 -1.44 16.39 -29.62
N VAL A 3 -2.57 16.05 -29.00
CA VAL A 3 -2.57 15.44 -27.67
C VAL A 3 -1.99 14.04 -27.85
N GLN A 4 -0.80 13.80 -27.31
CA GLN A 4 -0.32 12.43 -27.15
C GLN A 4 -1.19 11.78 -26.10
N GLU A 5 -2.06 10.87 -26.51
CA GLU A 5 -2.92 10.12 -25.60
C GLU A 5 -2.06 9.15 -24.78
N LYS A 6 -1.80 9.50 -23.52
CA LYS A 6 -1.24 8.55 -22.55
C LYS A 6 -2.22 7.40 -22.34
N ALA A 7 -1.70 6.19 -22.18
CA ALA A 7 -2.55 5.08 -21.79
C ALA A 7 -3.17 5.34 -20.40
N LEU A 8 -4.39 4.86 -20.17
CA LEU A 8 -5.06 5.01 -18.87
C LEU A 8 -4.23 4.45 -17.72
N SER A 9 -3.44 3.39 -17.97
CA SER A 9 -2.51 2.81 -16.98
C SER A 9 -1.40 3.77 -16.59
N GLU A 10 -0.89 4.57 -17.52
CA GLU A 10 0.14 5.58 -17.25
C GLU A 10 -0.43 6.76 -16.45
N ILE A 11 -1.62 7.23 -16.82
CA ILE A 11 -2.34 8.26 -16.07
C ILE A 11 -2.63 7.78 -14.65
N THR A 12 -3.05 6.53 -14.49
CA THR A 12 -3.33 5.94 -13.17
C THR A 12 -2.07 5.85 -12.32
N ARG A 13 -0.93 5.43 -12.89
CA ARG A 13 0.35 5.37 -12.18
C ARG A 13 0.78 6.75 -11.70
N GLU A 14 0.75 7.76 -12.58
CA GLU A 14 1.08 9.14 -12.23
C GLU A 14 0.17 9.69 -11.13
N ALA A 15 -1.13 9.41 -11.20
CA ALA A 15 -2.08 9.82 -10.18
C ALA A 15 -1.79 9.18 -8.81
N ILE A 16 -1.46 7.88 -8.78
CA ILE A 16 -1.09 7.18 -7.55
C ILE A 16 0.15 7.82 -6.91
N GLU A 17 1.17 8.15 -7.70
CA GLU A 17 2.39 8.80 -7.21
C GLU A 17 2.09 10.18 -6.61
N VAL A 18 1.33 11.01 -7.32
CA VAL A 18 0.94 12.34 -6.85
C VAL A 18 0.13 12.25 -5.56
N LEU A 19 -0.91 11.41 -5.51
CA LEU A 19 -1.73 11.24 -4.32
C LEU A 19 -0.91 10.73 -3.15
N SER A 20 -0.04 9.73 -3.37
CA SER A 20 0.81 9.19 -2.31
C SER A 20 1.73 10.24 -1.70
N LYS A 21 2.23 11.18 -2.52
CA LYS A 21 3.05 12.29 -2.05
C LYS A 21 2.25 13.32 -1.26
N GLU A 22 1.06 13.68 -1.71
CA GLU A 22 0.28 14.79 -1.15
C GLU A 22 -0.57 14.40 0.06
N ILE A 23 -1.16 13.21 0.06
CA ILE A 23 -2.09 12.76 1.12
C ILE A 23 -1.61 11.53 1.89
N GLY A 24 -0.48 10.95 1.48
CA GLY A 24 0.11 9.76 2.09
C GLY A 24 -0.54 8.45 1.63
N ILE A 25 0.25 7.38 1.63
CA ILE A 25 -0.11 6.05 1.10
C ILE A 25 -1.44 5.54 1.67
N ALA A 26 -1.66 5.67 2.99
CA ALA A 26 -2.87 5.17 3.64
C ALA A 26 -4.15 5.86 3.13
N ASN A 27 -4.11 7.17 2.90
CA ASN A 27 -5.26 7.92 2.38
C ASN A 27 -5.43 7.70 0.86
N THR A 28 -4.33 7.57 0.12
CA THR A 28 -4.36 7.22 -1.32
C THR A 28 -5.09 5.91 -1.56
N ILE A 29 -4.77 4.85 -0.80
CA ILE A 29 -5.43 3.55 -0.93
C ILE A 29 -6.93 3.68 -0.63
N ARG A 30 -7.31 4.39 0.45
CA ARG A 30 -8.71 4.63 0.79
C ARG A 30 -9.46 5.36 -0.32
N PHE A 31 -8.85 6.38 -0.92
CA PHE A 31 -9.42 7.13 -2.04
C PHE A 31 -9.66 6.23 -3.26
N ILE A 32 -8.67 5.44 -3.67
CA ILE A 32 -8.80 4.53 -4.82
C ILE A 32 -9.90 3.48 -4.59
N ASN A 33 -10.01 2.96 -3.36
CA ASN A 33 -11.03 2.00 -2.97
C ASN A 33 -12.46 2.59 -2.94
N GLN A 34 -12.64 3.90 -3.10
CA GLN A 34 -13.98 4.49 -3.29
C GLN A 34 -14.53 4.25 -4.70
N PHE A 35 -13.64 4.10 -5.68
CA PHE A 35 -13.99 3.98 -7.10
C PHE A 35 -13.84 2.56 -7.64
N THR A 36 -13.25 1.67 -6.84
CA THR A 36 -12.97 0.28 -7.21
C THR A 36 -13.45 -0.64 -6.09
N MET A 37 -13.95 -1.82 -6.43
CA MET A 37 -14.43 -2.79 -5.42
C MET A 37 -13.28 -3.43 -4.63
N GLY A 38 -12.04 -2.96 -4.81
CA GLY A 38 -10.84 -3.74 -4.50
C GLY A 38 -10.75 -4.99 -5.39
N TYR A 39 -9.58 -5.63 -5.40
CA TYR A 39 -9.42 -6.94 -6.02
C TYR A 39 -8.60 -7.82 -5.07
N GLY A 40 -8.88 -9.12 -5.09
CA GLY A 40 -8.23 -10.09 -4.24
C GLY A 40 -8.89 -10.23 -2.86
N ASP A 41 -8.43 -11.23 -2.11
CA ASP A 41 -8.85 -11.48 -0.74
C ASP A 41 -7.67 -11.17 0.19
N TYR A 42 -7.62 -9.93 0.67
CA TYR A 42 -6.57 -9.49 1.59
C TYR A 42 -6.57 -10.29 2.89
N THR A 43 -7.70 -10.87 3.30
CA THR A 43 -7.76 -11.72 4.49
C THR A 43 -6.95 -12.98 4.27
N GLN A 44 -7.21 -13.69 3.16
CA GLN A 44 -6.46 -14.89 2.80
C GLN A 44 -4.99 -14.59 2.48
N GLU A 45 -4.70 -13.47 1.82
CA GLU A 45 -3.32 -13.07 1.53
C GLU A 45 -2.55 -12.75 2.80
N ARG A 46 -3.17 -12.02 3.73
CA ARG A 46 -2.59 -11.73 5.04
C ARG A 46 -2.38 -12.99 5.86
N GLU A 47 -3.34 -13.93 5.86
CA GLU A 47 -3.17 -15.23 6.51
C GLU A 47 -1.93 -15.94 5.99
N ARG A 48 -1.76 -16.07 4.67
CA ARG A 48 -0.56 -16.68 4.07
C ARG A 48 0.74 -15.96 4.44
N ILE A 49 0.74 -14.63 4.52
CA ILE A 49 1.95 -13.86 4.87
C ILE A 49 2.37 -14.13 6.33
N PHE A 50 1.42 -14.35 7.22
CA PHE A 50 1.67 -14.47 8.66
C PHE A 50 1.42 -15.88 9.22
N GLU A 51 1.15 -16.88 8.37
CA GLU A 51 0.75 -18.23 8.81
C GLU A 51 1.80 -18.91 9.68
N ASP A 52 3.08 -18.66 9.38
CA ASP A 52 4.21 -19.21 10.11
C ASP A 52 4.75 -18.28 11.21
N MET A 53 4.09 -17.15 11.47
CA MET A 53 4.53 -16.16 12.45
C MET A 53 3.68 -16.19 13.71
N THR A 54 4.32 -16.41 14.84
CA THR A 54 3.67 -16.22 16.14
C THR A 54 3.51 -14.73 16.46
N LEU A 55 2.51 -14.40 17.29
CA LEU A 55 2.30 -13.03 17.76
C LEU A 55 3.55 -12.47 18.47
N ASP A 56 4.25 -13.31 19.24
CA ASP A 56 5.46 -12.91 19.95
C ASP A 56 6.60 -12.54 19.00
N GLU A 57 6.78 -13.27 17.90
CA GLU A 57 7.76 -12.95 16.86
C GLU A 57 7.44 -11.61 16.20
N ILE A 58 6.18 -11.38 15.84
CA ILE A 58 5.74 -10.10 15.25
C ILE A 58 6.01 -8.93 16.20
N VAL A 59 5.66 -9.08 17.48
CA VAL A 59 5.88 -8.04 18.50
C VAL A 59 7.37 -7.77 18.71
N ASN A 60 8.20 -8.82 18.69
CA ASN A 60 9.65 -8.68 18.84
C ASN A 60 10.29 -7.95 17.66
N GLU A 61 9.86 -8.23 16.43
CA GLU A 61 10.34 -7.51 15.23
C GLU A 61 9.94 -6.03 15.26
N ILE A 62 8.70 -5.70 15.64
CA ILE A 62 8.27 -4.31 15.80
C ILE A 62 9.15 -3.57 16.82
N LYS A 63 9.50 -4.21 17.94
CA LYS A 63 10.39 -3.61 18.94
C LYS A 63 11.79 -3.39 18.38
N LYS A 64 12.36 -4.36 17.64
CA LYS A 64 13.69 -4.23 17.01
C LYS A 64 13.75 -3.05 16.04
N VAL A 65 12.76 -2.93 15.13
CA VAL A 65 12.68 -1.82 14.18
C VAL A 65 12.60 -0.48 14.91
N ARG A 66 11.74 -0.36 15.93
CA ARG A 66 11.62 0.88 16.71
C ARG A 66 12.87 1.27 17.49
N ILE A 67 13.69 0.30 17.89
CA ILE A 67 14.97 0.55 18.57
C ILE A 67 16.01 1.01 17.54
N GLN A 68 16.09 0.37 16.37
CA GLN A 68 16.99 0.78 15.28
C GLN A 68 16.66 2.17 14.73
N SER A 69 15.39 2.56 14.63
CA SER A 69 15.01 3.90 14.17
C SER A 69 15.28 5.02 15.19
N LYS A 70 15.68 4.68 16.42
CA LYS A 70 16.04 5.63 17.49
C LYS A 70 17.55 5.82 17.66
N LEU A 71 18.35 5.02 16.95
CA LEU A 71 19.81 5.14 16.85
C LEU A 71 20.17 5.95 15.60
#